data_AF-W6NE76-F1
#
_entry.id   AF-W6NE76-F1
#
_cell.length_a   1.000
_cell.length_b   1.000
_cell.length_c   1.000
_cell.angle_alpha   90.00
_cell.angle_beta   90.00
_cell.angle_gamma   90.00
#
_symmetry.space_group_name_H-M   'P 1'
#
loop_
_entity.id
_entity.type
_entity.pdbx_description
1 polymer ?
#
loop_
_entity_poly.entity_id
_entity_poly.type
_entity_poly.pdbx_seq_one_letter_code
_entity_poly.pdbx_strand_id
1 'polypeptide(L)'
;MDGTEFFKRNVQKWVRIFREGRTETSEGRGGAHNVHSVHEERVAEIERRMAERRDCTIAELARENGIPATTVGRVVSKELKMVKKMCIWVPHLLTEAKVQNRIEPVETIFFATDVTHDS
;
A
#
# COMPACT_ATOMS: atom_id res chain seq x y z
N MET A 1 -3.72 49.67 10.36
CA MET A 1 -2.60 48.82 10.80
C MET A 1 -1.50 49.01 9.79
N ASP A 2 -0.37 49.57 10.22
CA ASP A 2 0.72 49.94 9.33
C ASP A 2 1.55 48.70 8.96
N GLY A 3 1.94 48.54 7.69
CA GLY A 3 2.58 47.32 7.17
C GLY A 3 3.89 46.95 7.89
N THR A 4 4.53 47.96 8.47
CA THR A 4 5.78 47.86 9.23
C THR A 4 5.62 47.04 10.52
N GLU A 5 4.47 47.12 11.19
CA GLU A 5 4.22 46.38 12.44
C GLU A 5 3.99 44.87 12.19
N PHE A 6 3.32 44.53 11.09
CA PHE A 6 3.15 43.14 10.66
C PHE A 6 4.49 42.48 10.34
N PHE A 7 5.38 43.20 9.65
CA PHE A 7 6.71 42.73 9.31
C PHE A 7 7.56 42.46 10.57
N LYS A 8 7.59 43.42 11.50
CA LYS A 8 8.35 43.31 12.76
C LYS A 8 7.93 42.11 13.60
N ARG A 9 6.62 41.84 13.70
CA ARG A 9 6.08 40.70 14.45
C ARG A 9 6.47 39.35 13.81
N ASN A 10 6.45 39.26 12.48
CA ASN A 10 6.88 38.03 11.79
C ASN A 10 8.37 37.78 11.93
N VAL A 11 9.21 38.82 11.83
CA VAL A 11 10.66 38.69 12.06
C VAL A 11 10.94 38.20 13.49
N GLN A 12 10.28 38.76 14.49
CA GLN A 12 10.42 38.30 15.89
C GLN A 12 9.98 36.85 16.09
N LYS A 13 8.88 36.43 15.45
CA LYS A 13 8.40 35.04 15.46
C LYS A 13 9.47 34.10 14.90
N TRP A 14 10.04 34.41 13.73
CA TRP A 14 11.07 33.59 13.11
C TRP A 14 12.37 33.54 13.91
N VAL A 15 12.84 34.68 14.42
CA VAL A 15 14.03 34.73 15.30
C VAL A 15 13.85 33.83 16.52
N ARG A 16 12.66 33.83 17.13
CA ARG A 16 12.38 32.93 18.26
C ARG A 16 12.42 31.46 17.83
N ILE A 17 11.76 31.11 16.74
CA ILE A 17 11.70 29.73 16.22
C ILE A 17 13.10 29.20 15.86
N PHE A 18 13.97 30.03 15.28
CA PHE A 18 15.35 29.65 15.01
C PHE A 18 16.18 29.46 16.28
N ARG A 19 15.97 30.29 17.31
CA ARG A 19 16.64 30.14 18.62
C ARG A 19 16.19 28.88 19.36
N GLU A 20 14.97 28.40 19.11
CA GLU A 20 14.44 27.14 19.63
C GLU A 20 15.02 25.91 18.89
N GLY A 21 15.96 26.11 17.96
CA GLY A 21 16.72 25.03 17.31
C GLY A 21 16.14 24.53 15.99
N ARG A 22 15.05 25.14 15.49
CA ARG A 22 14.51 24.84 14.17
C ARG A 22 15.43 25.43 13.10
N THR A 23 15.88 24.66 12.12
CA THR A 23 16.74 25.13 11.01
C THR A 23 16.01 25.29 9.68
N GLU A 24 14.76 24.82 9.61
CA GLU A 24 13.93 24.84 8.41
C GLU A 24 12.96 26.04 8.37
N THR A 25 12.84 26.64 7.19
CA THR A 25 11.94 27.76 6.87
C THR A 25 10.59 27.33 6.31
N SER A 26 10.38 26.03 6.08
CA SER A 26 9.09 25.51 5.63
C SER A 26 8.06 25.74 6.74
N GLU A 27 6.88 26.29 6.45
CA GLU A 27 5.78 26.21 7.42
C GLU A 27 5.13 24.84 7.29
N GLY A 28 5.24 24.00 8.32
CA GLY A 28 4.50 22.73 8.37
C GLY A 28 3.01 23.05 8.25
N ARG A 29 2.33 22.47 7.26
CA ARG A 29 0.87 22.68 7.07
C ARG A 29 0.14 22.02 8.23
N GLY A 30 -0.10 22.80 9.29
CA GLY A 30 -0.85 22.39 10.47
C GLY A 30 -2.33 22.21 10.14
N GLY A 31 -2.68 21.03 9.63
CA GLY A 31 -4.08 20.63 9.39
C GLY A 31 -4.25 19.13 9.12
N ALA A 32 -3.17 18.36 9.16
CA ALA A 32 -3.14 17.02 8.58
C ALA A 32 -3.60 15.89 9.51
N HIS A 33 -3.63 16.06 10.83
CA HIS A 33 -3.69 14.90 11.74
C HIS A 33 -5.01 14.10 11.65
N ASN A 34 -6.16 14.77 11.60
CA ASN A 34 -7.46 14.07 11.44
C ASN A 34 -7.58 13.48 10.02
N VAL A 35 -7.16 14.24 9.01
CA VAL A 35 -7.20 13.81 7.60
C VAL A 35 -6.28 12.60 7.35
N HIS A 36 -5.14 12.50 8.04
CA HIS A 36 -4.23 11.36 7.94
C HIS A 36 -4.82 10.09 8.53
N SER A 37 -5.39 10.15 9.74
CA SER A 37 -5.99 8.98 10.39
C SER A 37 -7.11 8.37 9.54
N VAL A 38 -8.02 9.21 9.03
CA VAL A 38 -9.13 8.74 8.18
C VAL A 38 -8.61 8.23 6.82
N HIS A 39 -7.49 8.75 6.34
CA HIS A 39 -6.87 8.28 5.10
C HIS A 39 -6.23 6.90 5.29
N GLU A 40 -5.46 6.69 6.36
CA GLU A 40 -4.84 5.41 6.70
C GLU A 40 -5.88 4.29 6.85
N GLU A 41 -7.00 4.57 7.53
CA GLU A 41 -8.11 3.62 7.68
C GLU A 41 -8.68 3.18 6.31
N ARG A 42 -8.89 4.13 5.39
CA ARG A 42 -9.36 3.81 4.04
C ARG A 42 -8.35 2.97 3.25
N VAL A 43 -7.06 3.25 3.39
CA VAL A 43 -6.01 2.48 2.72
C VAL A 43 -6.02 1.04 3.22
N ALA A 44 -6.05 0.85 4.54
CA ALA A 44 -6.10 -0.47 5.16
C ALA A 44 -7.33 -1.27 4.72
N GLU A 45 -8.49 -0.62 4.62
CA GLU A 45 -9.72 -1.29 4.22
C GLU A 45 -9.73 -1.70 2.73
N ILE A 46 -9.15 -0.88 1.85
CA ILE A 46 -8.93 -1.25 0.45
C ILE A 46 -7.99 -2.45 0.35
N GLU A 47 -6.89 -2.44 1.11
CA GLU A 47 -5.92 -3.54 1.15
C GLU A 47 -6.56 -4.85 1.64
N ARG A 48 -7.34 -4.79 2.72
CA ARG A 48 -8.07 -5.94 3.27
C ARG A 48 -8.98 -6.59 2.23
N ARG A 49 -9.79 -5.78 1.53
CA ARG A 49 -10.69 -6.29 0.48
C ARG A 49 -9.93 -6.94 -0.68
N MET A 50 -8.80 -6.37 -1.09
CA MET A 50 -7.96 -6.95 -2.14
C MET A 50 -7.31 -8.29 -1.70
N ALA A 51 -7.01 -8.44 -0.40
CA ALA A 51 -6.49 -9.69 0.15
C ALA A 51 -7.55 -10.80 0.16
N GLU A 52 -8.82 -10.46 0.42
CA GLU A 52 -9.94 -11.40 0.41
C GLU A 52 -10.31 -11.85 -1.01
N ARG A 53 -10.28 -10.93 -1.98
CA ARG A 53 -10.65 -11.20 -3.37
C ARG A 53 -9.62 -10.60 -4.33
N ARG A 54 -8.74 -11.46 -4.85
CA ARG A 54 -7.68 -11.04 -5.79
C ARG A 54 -8.17 -10.61 -7.18
N ASP A 55 -9.39 -10.97 -7.55
CA ASP A 55 -9.98 -10.71 -8.87
C ASP A 55 -10.89 -9.47 -8.92
N CYS A 56 -10.93 -8.68 -7.83
CA CYS A 56 -11.74 -7.46 -7.76
C CYS A 56 -11.25 -6.35 -8.69
N THR A 57 -12.19 -5.56 -9.20
CA THR A 57 -11.93 -4.37 -10.02
C THR A 57 -11.91 -3.09 -9.17
N ILE A 58 -11.26 -2.04 -9.67
CA ILE A 58 -11.26 -0.70 -9.04
C ILE A 58 -12.70 -0.17 -8.88
N ALA A 59 -13.59 -0.47 -9.84
CA ALA A 59 -14.99 -0.03 -9.78
C ALA A 59 -15.79 -0.76 -8.69
N GLU A 60 -15.56 -2.06 -8.50
CA GLU A 60 -16.17 -2.82 -7.41
C GLU A 60 -15.66 -2.34 -6.06
N LEU A 61 -14.35 -2.17 -5.90
CA LEU A 61 -13.75 -1.61 -4.69
C LEU A 61 -14.31 -0.22 -4.38
N ALA A 62 -14.45 0.64 -5.39
CA ALA A 62 -15.05 1.97 -5.23
C ALA A 62 -16.48 1.90 -4.68
N ARG A 63 -17.32 1.06 -5.29
CA ARG A 63 -18.71 0.87 -4.89
C ARG A 63 -18.84 0.29 -3.47
N GLU A 64 -18.00 -0.69 -3.13
CA GLU A 64 -18.02 -1.38 -1.84
C GLU A 64 -17.53 -0.50 -0.69
N ASN A 65 -16.56 0.39 -0.95
CA ASN A 65 -16.02 1.30 0.07
C ASN A 65 -16.73 2.66 0.11
N GLY A 66 -17.58 2.99 -0.87
CA GLY A 66 -18.14 4.34 -1.03
C GLY A 66 -17.08 5.40 -1.39
N ILE A 67 -15.95 4.98 -1.96
CA ILE A 67 -14.82 5.84 -2.31
C ILE A 67 -14.81 6.05 -3.82
N PRO A 68 -14.52 7.27 -4.33
CA PRO A 68 -14.39 7.49 -5.77
C PRO A 68 -13.35 6.56 -6.41
N ALA A 69 -13.67 5.99 -7.57
CA ALA A 69 -12.79 5.08 -8.30
C ALA A 69 -11.41 5.67 -8.62
N THR A 70 -11.34 6.98 -8.86
CA THR A 70 -10.09 7.71 -9.06
C THR A 70 -9.20 7.68 -7.82
N THR A 71 -9.80 7.84 -6.64
CA THR A 71 -9.10 7.75 -5.34
C THR A 71 -8.64 6.32 -5.08
N VAL A 72 -9.49 5.32 -5.30
CA VAL A 72 -9.10 3.90 -5.16
C VAL A 72 -7.95 3.57 -6.10
N GLY A 73 -8.02 3.96 -7.37
CA GLY A 73 -6.94 3.74 -8.34
C GLY A 73 -5.63 4.42 -7.93
N ARG A 74 -5.68 5.61 -7.34
CA ARG A 74 -4.50 6.27 -6.78
C ARG A 74 -3.93 5.51 -5.59
N VAL A 75 -4.76 5.11 -4.63
CA VAL A 75 -4.32 4.34 -3.45
C VAL A 75 -3.63 3.04 -3.89
N VAL A 76 -4.30 2.26 -4.74
CA VAL A 76 -3.77 0.97 -5.24
C VAL A 76 -2.43 1.15 -5.95
N SER A 77 -2.30 2.14 -6.85
CA SER A 77 -1.09 2.31 -7.68
C SER A 77 0.04 3.10 -7.00
N LYS A 78 -0.28 4.13 -6.22
CA LYS A 78 0.70 5.07 -5.67
C LYS A 78 1.06 4.78 -4.22
N GLU A 79 0.14 4.28 -3.43
CA GLU A 79 0.33 4.09 -1.99
C GLU A 79 0.66 2.63 -1.71
N LEU A 80 -0.19 1.69 -2.16
CA LEU A 80 0.04 0.25 -2.04
C LEU A 80 1.03 -0.32 -3.07
N LYS A 81 1.41 0.46 -4.09
CA LYS A 81 2.33 0.07 -5.18
C LYS A 81 1.91 -1.23 -5.90
N MET A 82 0.63 -1.53 -5.93
CA MET A 82 0.09 -2.73 -6.56
C MET A 82 -0.04 -2.56 -8.07
N VAL A 83 0.17 -3.64 -8.80
CA VAL A 83 0.04 -3.71 -10.26
C VAL A 83 -0.92 -4.82 -10.66
N LYS A 84 -1.72 -4.58 -11.69
CA LYS A 84 -2.60 -5.61 -12.25
C LYS A 84 -1.76 -6.63 -13.02
N LYS A 85 -1.82 -7.89 -12.61
CA LYS A 85 -1.28 -9.03 -13.36
C LYS A 85 -2.43 -9.78 -14.03
N MET A 86 -2.20 -10.27 -15.25
CA MET A 86 -3.16 -11.14 -15.92
C MET A 86 -3.10 -12.54 -15.33
N CYS A 87 -4.25 -13.20 -15.26
CA CYS A 87 -4.33 -14.59 -14.84
C CYS A 87 -3.58 -15.48 -15.83
N ILE A 88 -2.95 -16.54 -15.32
CA ILE A 88 -2.29 -17.55 -16.13
C ILE A 88 -3.34 -18.58 -16.54
N TRP A 89 -3.31 -19.02 -17.80
CA TRP A 89 -4.15 -20.11 -18.25
C TRP A 89 -3.65 -21.44 -17.68
N VAL A 90 -4.56 -22.20 -17.06
CA VAL A 90 -4.27 -23.52 -16.50
C VAL A 90 -4.98 -24.57 -17.36
N PRO A 91 -4.28 -25.64 -17.82
CA PRO A 91 -4.83 -26.58 -18.81
C PRO A 91 -6.09 -27.32 -18.39
N HIS A 92 -6.28 -27.57 -17.09
CA HIS A 92 -7.47 -28.22 -16.55
C HIS A 92 -7.53 -28.01 -15.04
N LEU A 93 -8.75 -28.07 -14.51
CA LEU A 93 -8.98 -28.14 -13.07
C LEU A 93 -8.59 -29.54 -12.58
N LEU A 94 -7.65 -29.58 -11.63
CA LEU A 94 -7.22 -30.83 -11.01
C LEU A 94 -8.17 -31.18 -9.85
N THR A 95 -8.50 -32.46 -9.75
CA THR A 95 -9.10 -33.02 -8.54
C THR A 95 -8.01 -33.35 -7.54
N GLU A 96 -8.35 -33.44 -6.25
CA GLU A 96 -7.39 -33.77 -5.18
C GLU A 96 -6.55 -35.02 -5.51
N ALA A 97 -7.21 -36.10 -5.97
CA ALA A 97 -6.52 -37.32 -6.38
C ALA A 97 -5.52 -37.11 -7.53
N LYS A 98 -5.83 -36.22 -8.50
CA LYS A 98 -4.91 -35.90 -9.60
C LYS A 98 -3.75 -35.02 -9.15
N VAL A 99 -3.95 -34.20 -8.11
CA VAL A 99 -2.87 -33.44 -7.47
C VAL A 99 -1.92 -34.40 -6.76
N GLN A 100 -2.46 -35.31 -5.95
CA GLN A 100 -1.64 -36.28 -5.20
C GLN A 100 -0.80 -37.16 -6.15
N ASN A 101 -1.40 -37.67 -7.22
CA ASN A 101 -0.69 -38.46 -8.24
C ASN A 101 0.45 -37.69 -8.92
N ARG A 102 0.46 -36.34 -8.86
CA ARG A 102 1.54 -35.51 -9.39
C ARG A 102 2.60 -35.19 -8.34
N ILE A 103 2.21 -35.03 -7.08
CA ILE A 103 3.14 -34.66 -6.00
C ILE A 103 4.02 -35.85 -5.62
N GLU A 104 3.45 -37.03 -5.41
CA GLU A 104 4.19 -38.22 -4.96
C GLU A 104 5.44 -38.56 -5.79
N PRO A 105 5.37 -38.62 -7.13
CA PRO A 105 6.57 -38.89 -7.92
C PRO A 105 7.57 -37.72 -7.88
N VAL A 106 7.11 -36.48 -7.79
CA VAL A 106 8.00 -35.30 -7.70
C VAL A 106 8.77 -35.30 -6.38
N GLU A 107 8.10 -35.57 -5.26
CA GLU A 107 8.76 -35.71 -3.96
C GLU A 107 9.75 -36.86 -3.96
N THR A 108 9.37 -38.02 -4.49
CA THR A 108 10.27 -39.18 -4.58
C THR A 108 11.54 -38.86 -5.38
N ILE A 109 11.41 -38.19 -6.52
CA ILE A 109 12.56 -37.79 -7.34
C ILE A 109 13.42 -36.75 -6.60
N PHE A 110 12.79 -35.73 -5.99
CA PHE A 110 13.49 -34.67 -5.28
C PHE A 110 14.33 -35.23 -4.12
N PHE A 111 13.74 -36.06 -3.25
CA PHE A 111 14.47 -36.68 -2.14
C PHE A 111 15.54 -37.68 -2.59
N ALA A 112 15.31 -38.41 -3.68
CA ALA A 112 16.33 -39.30 -4.24
C ALA A 112 17.54 -38.51 -4.79
N THR A 113 17.33 -37.32 -5.36
CA THR A 113 18.42 -36.47 -5.85
C THR A 113 19.25 -35.81 -4.74
N ASP A 114 18.61 -35.44 -3.61
CA ASP A 114 19.33 -34.93 -2.43
C ASP A 114 20.27 -35.98 -1.83
N VAL A 115 19.83 -37.25 -1.76
CA VAL A 115 20.67 -38.36 -1.26
C VAL A 115 21.88 -38.61 -2.17
N THR A 116 21.80 -38.31 -3.47
CA THR A 116 22.91 -38.49 -4.42
C THR A 116 23.91 -37.33 -4.47
N HIS A 117 23.59 -36.17 -3.89
CA HIS A 117 24.49 -34.99 -3.83
C HIS A 117 25.30 -34.89 -2.53
N ASP A 118 25.02 -35.74 -1.53
CA ASP A 118 25.71 -35.80 -0.23
C ASP A 118 26.62 -37.04 -0.10
N SER A 119 27.17 -37.54 -1.23
CA SER A 119 28.10 -38.68 -1.29
C SER A 119 29.32 -38.38 -2.17
#